data_AF-A0A1Q6HTN6-F1
#
_entry.id   AF-A0A1Q6HTN6-F1
#
_cell.length_a   1.000
_cell.length_b   1.000
_cell.length_c   1.000
_cell.angle_alpha   90.00
_cell.angle_beta   90.00
_cell.angle_gamma   90.00
#
_symmetry.space_group_name_H-M   'P 1'
#
loop_
_entity.id
_entity.type
_entity.pdbx_description
1 polymer ?
#
loop_
_entity_poly.entity_id
_entity_poly.type
_entity_poly.pdbx_seq_one_letter_code
_entity_poly.pdbx_strand_id
1 'polypeptide(L)'
;MIVKMSKYAFMVYHREYDAFLTTLRELGVVHVKETNSVLDNAELQALLAERKQVSTAIRYCKNLNSQTKEVTVAPARGLTKAEGLKLVGKLEEMQEKQAQLQAAKVSLEKDIAYMDIWGEFSYANIRRLKKAGFDVTFFSCPTSKYEPKWGEEYNAFLVNNFQSVTYFVTVTKTGTPIDIDAERPKMPDRGLAKLHLAMEQLLDNIKVLNNQLKEYAAEQYNTLVELEKNIQNEFNLSNTLVQTDREAGDKLMLLEGFVPTEEAPAMEVALEKEGYYFQELDIQDGDRVPIKLKNNKFNRLYEPITKMFSLPNYTEFDPTPLFAPFFMLFFGLCFGDGGYGLLVLLACSFFKRKVNPDFKPYLTLFQYLGLAAIIVGTCTGSFFGIALADVPALSKVKDYFVSSDNLMTFSIVIGLVQIIFGKTVAAFKMKAQKGVKYSIAPFAWVFVITALALAFGLPMLNLQLPETVKTVFIGIAVIGLVVAYLYNSPGKNIFLNFGTGLWNTYNMASGLLGDTLSYIRLFAIGLTGAILGGVFNQLAVDMTEGMNIVLRAVCMLLILLVGHAINIGLCTISSLVHPLRLIFVEYYKNAEFEGGGKEYRPFKKA
;
A
#
# COMPACT_ATOMS: atom_id res chain seq x y z
N MET A 1 -15.44 -7.33 -16.72
CA MET A 1 -16.10 -8.65 -16.90
C MET A 1 -15.02 -9.72 -16.88
N ILE A 2 -15.30 -10.86 -16.24
CA ILE A 2 -14.34 -11.96 -16.15
C ILE A 2 -14.30 -12.67 -17.52
N VAL A 3 -13.09 -12.90 -18.04
CA VAL A 3 -12.89 -13.66 -19.28
C VAL A 3 -13.18 -15.13 -19.01
N LYS A 4 -13.96 -15.76 -19.90
CA LYS A 4 -14.22 -17.21 -19.82
C LYS A 4 -12.93 -17.98 -20.00
N MET A 5 -12.73 -18.98 -19.15
CA MET A 5 -11.61 -19.91 -19.20
C MET A 5 -12.12 -21.29 -19.63
N SER A 6 -11.33 -21.98 -20.43
CA SER A 6 -11.46 -23.40 -20.75
C SER A 6 -10.34 -24.16 -20.04
N LYS A 7 -10.64 -25.36 -19.52
CA LYS A 7 -9.67 -26.24 -18.87
C LYS A 7 -9.17 -27.25 -19.90
N TYR A 8 -7.86 -27.44 -19.97
CA TYR A 8 -7.23 -28.39 -20.87
C TYR A 8 -6.35 -29.35 -20.09
N ALA A 9 -6.37 -30.61 -20.50
CA ALA A 9 -5.35 -31.59 -20.15
C ALA A 9 -4.48 -31.86 -21.37
N PHE A 10 -3.17 -31.78 -21.19
CA PHE A 10 -2.17 -32.09 -22.19
C PHE A 10 -1.49 -33.41 -21.81
N MET A 11 -1.43 -34.35 -22.75
CA MET A 11 -0.76 -35.63 -22.55
C MET A 11 0.38 -35.75 -23.56
N VAL A 12 1.61 -35.79 -23.04
CA VAL A 12 2.82 -35.76 -23.88
C VAL A 12 3.78 -36.84 -23.43
N TYR A 13 4.48 -37.43 -24.40
CA TYR A 13 5.52 -38.41 -24.13
C TYR A 13 6.75 -37.75 -23.51
N HIS A 14 7.33 -38.36 -22.47
CA HIS A 14 8.40 -37.74 -21.66
C HIS A 14 9.61 -37.22 -22.47
N ARG A 15 9.95 -37.82 -23.62
CA ARG A 15 11.06 -37.36 -24.47
C ARG A 15 10.77 -36.06 -25.22
N GLU A 16 9.51 -35.76 -25.47
CA GLU A 16 9.06 -34.59 -26.21
C GLU A 16 8.58 -33.47 -25.28
N TYR A 17 8.60 -33.73 -23.97
CA TYR A 17 8.04 -32.84 -22.96
C TYR A 17 8.75 -31.48 -22.89
N ASP A 18 10.08 -31.46 -23.00
CA ASP A 18 10.85 -30.21 -22.97
C ASP A 18 10.56 -29.32 -24.20
N ALA A 19 10.39 -29.94 -25.37
CA ALA A 19 10.00 -29.24 -26.60
C ALA A 19 8.58 -28.69 -26.47
N PHE A 20 7.65 -29.50 -25.95
CA PHE A 20 6.27 -29.10 -25.67
C PHE A 20 6.19 -27.90 -24.72
N LEU A 21 6.94 -27.93 -23.61
CA LEU A 21 6.98 -26.80 -22.67
C LEU A 21 7.54 -25.53 -23.31
N THR A 22 8.46 -25.65 -24.25
CA THR A 22 9.00 -24.51 -24.99
C THR A 22 7.93 -23.90 -25.89
N THR A 23 7.21 -24.72 -26.66
CA THR A 23 6.08 -24.29 -27.49
C THR A 23 4.98 -23.65 -26.65
N LEU A 24 4.61 -24.26 -25.52
CA LEU A 24 3.62 -23.68 -24.59
C LEU A 24 4.06 -22.32 -24.05
N ARG A 25 5.35 -22.16 -23.74
CA ARG A 25 5.92 -20.90 -23.24
C ARG A 25 5.92 -19.81 -24.29
N GLU A 26 6.15 -20.16 -25.55
CA GLU A 26 6.08 -19.23 -26.68
C GLU A 26 4.65 -18.76 -26.95
N LEU A 27 3.69 -19.68 -26.85
CA LEU A 27 2.27 -19.34 -26.92
C LEU A 27 1.86 -18.43 -25.75
N GLY A 28 2.30 -18.74 -24.53
CA GLY A 28 2.13 -17.83 -23.39
C GLY A 28 0.67 -17.64 -22.95
N VAL A 29 -0.18 -18.65 -23.20
CA VAL A 29 -1.64 -18.62 -22.95
C VAL A 29 -2.14 -19.63 -21.92
N VAL A 30 -1.27 -20.52 -21.42
CA VAL A 30 -1.68 -21.57 -20.48
C VAL A 30 -1.32 -21.17 -19.06
N HIS A 31 -2.29 -21.09 -18.16
CA HIS A 31 -2.06 -21.03 -16.72
C HIS A 31 -2.04 -22.44 -16.15
N VAL A 32 -0.88 -22.92 -15.72
CA VAL A 32 -0.70 -24.26 -15.15
C VAL A 32 -1.46 -24.39 -13.84
N LYS A 33 -2.23 -25.48 -13.68
CA LYS A 33 -2.91 -25.80 -12.42
C LYS A 33 -1.86 -26.23 -11.40
N GLU A 34 -1.94 -25.66 -10.20
CA GLU A 34 -1.05 -26.04 -9.10
C GLU A 34 -1.73 -27.09 -8.22
N THR A 35 -1.20 -28.32 -8.26
CA THR A 35 -1.63 -29.45 -7.43
C THR A 35 -0.64 -29.68 -6.29
N ASN A 36 0.66 -29.51 -6.56
CA ASN A 36 1.76 -29.69 -5.61
C ASN A 36 2.21 -28.36 -5.01
N SER A 37 2.49 -28.35 -3.71
CA SER A 37 2.95 -27.17 -2.99
C SER A 37 4.39 -26.82 -3.38
N VAL A 38 4.59 -25.56 -3.77
CA VAL A 38 5.93 -24.98 -4.04
C VAL A 38 6.84 -25.08 -2.80
N LEU A 39 6.26 -25.06 -1.60
CA LEU A 39 7.00 -25.12 -0.34
C LEU A 39 7.56 -26.51 -0.03
N ASP A 40 7.07 -27.56 -0.68
CA ASP A 40 7.52 -28.92 -0.39
C ASP A 40 8.75 -29.31 -1.23
N ASN A 41 9.13 -28.46 -2.19
CA ASN A 41 10.24 -28.70 -3.11
C ASN A 41 11.46 -27.80 -2.80
N ALA A 42 12.59 -28.44 -2.47
CA ALA A 42 13.83 -27.75 -2.12
C ALA A 42 14.43 -26.91 -3.27
N GLU A 43 14.26 -27.33 -4.53
CA GLU A 43 14.75 -26.61 -5.71
C GLU A 43 13.96 -25.31 -5.91
N LEU A 44 12.63 -25.37 -5.79
CA LEU A 44 11.77 -24.17 -5.88
C LEU A 44 12.03 -23.19 -4.74
N GLN A 45 12.27 -23.69 -3.53
CA GLN A 45 12.68 -22.86 -2.40
C GLN A 45 14.02 -22.17 -2.65
N ALA A 46 15.01 -22.89 -3.21
CA ALA A 46 16.31 -22.32 -3.55
C ALA A 46 16.17 -21.20 -4.59
N LEU A 47 15.40 -21.42 -5.67
CA LEU A 47 15.13 -20.42 -6.69
C LEU A 47 14.41 -19.17 -6.13
N LEU A 48 13.47 -19.36 -5.21
CA LEU A 48 12.80 -18.24 -4.52
C LEU A 48 13.77 -17.45 -3.64
N ALA A 49 14.68 -18.13 -2.93
CA ALA A 49 15.70 -17.49 -2.10
C ALA A 49 16.69 -16.69 -2.96
N GLU A 50 17.18 -17.28 -4.05
CA GLU A 50 18.08 -16.62 -5.02
C GLU A 50 17.41 -15.39 -5.64
N ARG A 51 16.16 -15.52 -6.10
CA ARG A 51 15.39 -14.38 -6.63
C ARG A 51 15.24 -13.27 -5.59
N LYS A 52 14.96 -13.63 -4.34
CA LYS A 52 14.84 -12.66 -3.24
C LYS A 52 16.16 -11.92 -3.00
N GLN A 53 17.29 -12.62 -3.00
CA GLN A 53 18.63 -12.03 -2.90
C GLN A 53 18.89 -11.03 -4.04
N VAL A 54 18.69 -11.46 -5.29
CA VAL A 54 18.87 -10.60 -6.48
C VAL A 54 17.95 -9.38 -6.44
N SER A 55 16.67 -9.54 -6.10
CA SER A 55 15.72 -8.43 -6.01
C SER A 55 16.11 -7.39 -4.95
N THR A 56 16.72 -7.84 -3.85
CA THR A 56 17.23 -6.96 -2.78
C THR A 56 18.44 -6.15 -3.28
N ALA A 57 19.36 -6.81 -4.00
CA ALA A 57 20.49 -6.15 -4.64
C ALA A 57 20.03 -5.11 -5.69
N ILE A 58 19.05 -5.45 -6.53
CA ILE A 58 18.45 -4.52 -7.52
C ILE A 58 17.85 -3.30 -6.82
N ARG A 59 17.09 -3.50 -5.74
CA ARG A 59 16.48 -2.40 -4.98
C ARG A 59 17.55 -1.47 -4.40
N TYR A 60 18.64 -2.03 -3.89
CA TYR A 60 19.78 -1.26 -3.39
C TYR A 60 20.45 -0.45 -4.50
N CYS A 61 20.79 -1.08 -5.64
CA CYS A 61 21.35 -0.39 -6.80
C CYS A 61 20.43 0.72 -7.32
N LYS A 62 19.11 0.48 -7.37
CA LYS A 62 18.12 1.49 -7.78
C LYS A 62 18.11 2.70 -6.85
N ASN A 63 18.23 2.48 -5.55
CA ASN A 63 18.31 3.56 -4.57
C ASN A 63 19.62 4.37 -4.69
N LEU A 64 20.74 3.73 -5.01
CA LEU A 64 22.01 4.44 -5.26
C LEU A 64 21.97 5.24 -6.57
N ASN A 65 21.41 4.66 -7.63
CA ASN A 65 21.32 5.32 -8.93
C ASN A 65 20.35 6.50 -8.91
N SER A 66 19.24 6.44 -8.13
CA SER A 66 18.27 7.54 -8.04
C SER A 66 18.81 8.79 -7.33
N GLN A 67 19.87 8.65 -6.53
CA GLN A 67 20.55 9.77 -5.87
C GLN A 67 21.48 10.55 -6.81
N THR A 68 21.76 10.03 -8.01
CA THR A 68 22.76 10.58 -8.93
C THR A 68 22.05 10.99 -10.23
N LYS A 69 22.05 12.30 -10.57
CA LYS A 69 21.23 12.88 -11.66
C LYS A 69 21.65 12.45 -13.07
N GLU A 70 22.85 11.89 -13.25
CA GLU A 70 23.40 11.51 -14.56
C GLU A 70 24.12 10.15 -14.49
N VAL A 71 23.35 9.05 -14.47
CA VAL A 71 23.92 7.71 -14.55
C VAL A 71 23.47 7.06 -15.85
N THR A 72 24.39 6.92 -16.80
CA THR A 72 24.21 6.05 -17.97
C THR A 72 24.46 4.61 -17.53
N VAL A 73 23.38 3.86 -17.35
CA VAL A 73 23.44 2.45 -16.97
C VAL A 73 24.00 1.63 -18.13
N ALA A 74 24.95 0.74 -17.86
CA ALA A 74 25.52 -0.13 -18.88
C ALA A 74 24.47 -1.10 -19.45
N PRO A 75 24.59 -1.55 -20.72
CA PRO A 75 23.68 -2.53 -21.29
C PRO A 75 23.80 -3.87 -20.57
N ALA A 76 22.70 -4.63 -20.53
CA ALA A 76 22.68 -5.96 -19.90
C ALA A 76 23.68 -6.90 -20.58
N ARG A 77 24.47 -7.62 -19.78
CA ARG A 77 25.30 -8.74 -20.26
C ARG A 77 24.58 -10.06 -20.02
N GLY A 78 24.59 -10.95 -21.00
CA GLY A 78 24.14 -12.32 -20.82
C GLY A 78 25.14 -13.08 -19.98
N LEU A 79 24.83 -13.32 -18.70
CA LEU A 79 25.68 -14.06 -17.77
C LEU A 79 25.01 -15.37 -17.36
N THR A 80 25.83 -16.34 -17.01
CA THR A 80 25.34 -17.56 -16.37
C THR A 80 24.84 -17.25 -14.95
N LYS A 81 23.92 -18.07 -14.45
CA LYS A 81 23.36 -17.94 -13.09
C LYS A 81 24.44 -17.85 -12.02
N ALA A 82 25.48 -18.68 -12.12
CA ALA A 82 26.58 -18.72 -11.17
C ALA A 82 27.42 -17.42 -11.18
N GLU A 83 27.64 -16.83 -12.35
CA GLU A 83 28.34 -15.54 -12.46
C GLU A 83 27.48 -14.39 -11.93
N GLY A 84 26.18 -14.42 -12.21
CA GLY A 84 25.22 -13.45 -11.67
C GLY A 84 25.16 -13.45 -10.14
N LEU A 85 25.14 -14.62 -9.52
CA LEU A 85 25.17 -14.75 -8.05
C LEU A 85 26.49 -14.28 -7.45
N LYS A 86 27.63 -14.47 -8.14
CA LYS A 86 28.92 -13.89 -7.71
C LYS A 86 28.89 -12.35 -7.70
N LEU A 87 28.17 -11.72 -8.64
CA LEU A 87 28.00 -10.26 -8.65
C LEU A 87 27.21 -9.79 -7.44
N VAL A 88 26.13 -10.50 -7.08
CA VAL A 88 25.35 -10.22 -5.87
C VAL A 88 26.23 -10.39 -4.62
N GLY A 89 27.00 -11.48 -4.51
CA GLY A 89 27.90 -11.70 -3.39
C GLY A 89 28.98 -10.61 -3.25
N LYS A 90 29.54 -10.11 -4.36
CA LYS A 90 30.49 -8.98 -4.33
C LYS A 90 29.81 -7.70 -3.83
N LEU A 91 28.57 -7.45 -4.23
CA LEU A 91 27.80 -6.30 -3.74
C LEU A 91 27.53 -6.40 -2.24
N GLU A 92 27.16 -7.60 -1.75
CA GLU A 92 26.97 -7.86 -0.33
C GLU A 92 28.26 -7.67 0.47
N GLU A 93 29.41 -8.12 -0.03
CA GLU A 93 30.72 -7.89 0.60
C GLU A 93 31.04 -6.39 0.72
N MET A 94 30.74 -5.60 -0.32
CA MET A 94 30.93 -4.14 -0.29
C MET A 94 29.97 -3.46 0.69
N GLN A 95 28.73 -3.95 0.82
CA GLN A 95 27.77 -3.47 1.82
C GLN A 95 28.22 -3.80 3.24
N GLU A 96 28.74 -4.99 3.47
CA GLU A 96 29.27 -5.39 4.78
C GLU A 96 30.45 -4.50 5.17
N LYS A 97 31.39 -4.25 4.25
CA LYS A 97 32.49 -3.29 4.45
C LYS A 97 31.97 -1.89 4.76
N GLN A 98 30.91 -1.43 4.08
CA GLN A 98 30.30 -0.12 4.35
C GLN A 98 29.72 -0.07 5.77
N ALA A 99 29.04 -1.13 6.21
CA ALA A 99 28.48 -1.23 7.56
C ALA A 99 29.58 -1.26 8.63
N GLN A 100 30.66 -2.02 8.40
CA GLN A 100 31.83 -2.06 9.29
C GLN A 100 32.50 -0.69 9.41
N LEU A 101 32.70 0.02 8.30
CA LEU A 101 33.27 1.38 8.32
C LEU A 101 32.35 2.38 9.04
N GLN A 102 31.03 2.32 8.83
CA GLN A 102 30.08 3.17 9.55
C GLN A 102 30.06 2.87 11.05
N ALA A 103 30.12 1.60 11.46
CA ALA A 103 30.23 1.23 12.86
C ALA A 103 31.54 1.75 13.48
N ALA A 104 32.65 1.62 12.77
CA ALA A 104 33.94 2.18 13.18
C ALA A 104 33.90 3.71 13.27
N LYS A 105 33.21 4.40 12.35
CA LYS A 105 32.97 5.84 12.40
C LYS A 105 32.28 6.24 13.70
N VAL A 106 31.16 5.60 14.02
CA VAL A 106 30.36 5.91 15.22
C VAL A 106 31.16 5.61 16.50
N SER A 107 31.92 4.52 16.51
CA SER A 107 32.83 4.22 17.62
C SER A 107 33.86 5.33 17.82
N LEU A 108 34.46 5.81 16.74
CA LEU A 108 35.52 6.80 16.76
C LEU A 108 34.99 8.22 17.04
N GLU A 109 33.76 8.54 16.62
CA GLU A 109 33.05 9.77 17.02
C GLU A 109 32.82 9.78 18.54
N LYS A 110 32.45 8.65 19.14
CA LYS A 110 32.32 8.54 20.61
C LYS A 110 33.66 8.72 21.31
N ASP A 111 34.72 8.11 20.80
CA ASP A 111 36.07 8.24 21.36
C ASP A 111 36.57 9.69 21.27
N ILE A 112 36.31 10.39 20.15
CA ILE A 112 36.64 11.81 19.98
C ILE A 112 35.85 12.67 20.96
N ALA A 113 34.52 12.53 20.99
CA ALA A 113 33.67 13.30 21.88
C ALA A 113 34.04 13.08 23.36
N TYR A 114 34.48 11.88 23.71
CA TYR A 114 35.00 11.57 25.03
C TYR A 114 36.34 12.25 25.29
N MET A 115 37.26 12.22 24.33
CA MET A 115 38.58 12.89 24.45
C MET A 115 38.48 14.41 24.45
N ASP A 116 37.51 15.00 23.74
CA ASP A 116 37.24 16.45 23.75
C ASP A 116 36.95 16.97 25.16
N ILE A 117 36.35 16.13 26.03
CA ILE A 117 36.11 16.48 27.44
C ILE A 117 37.43 16.74 28.17
N TRP A 118 38.48 15.98 27.84
CA TRP A 118 39.81 16.06 28.46
C TRP A 118 40.75 17.07 27.79
N GLY A 119 40.39 17.58 26.61
CA GLY A 119 41.20 18.51 25.82
C GLY A 119 42.40 17.85 25.12
N GLU A 120 43.19 18.68 24.44
CA GLU A 120 44.35 18.20 23.68
C GLU A 120 45.57 18.00 24.59
N PHE A 121 46.02 16.74 24.71
CA PHE A 121 47.25 16.41 25.43
C PHE A 121 48.03 15.27 24.75
N SER A 122 49.34 15.23 25.02
CA SER A 122 50.25 14.23 24.43
C SER A 122 50.65 13.16 25.44
N TYR A 123 50.39 11.89 25.11
CA TYR A 123 50.88 10.72 25.86
C TYR A 123 52.41 10.63 25.93
N ALA A 124 53.15 11.35 25.07
CA ALA A 124 54.61 11.44 25.19
C ALA A 124 55.02 12.28 26.41
N ASN A 125 54.28 13.36 26.70
CA ASN A 125 54.54 14.22 27.85
C ASN A 125 54.18 13.54 29.17
N ILE A 126 53.06 12.79 29.21
CA ILE A 126 52.68 11.97 30.38
C ILE A 126 53.75 10.91 30.68
N ARG A 127 54.29 10.24 29.65
CA ARG A 127 55.39 9.28 29.82
C ARG A 127 56.69 9.94 30.28
N ARG A 128 56.96 11.17 29.88
CA ARG A 128 58.11 11.96 30.34
C ARG A 128 57.98 12.33 31.82
N LEU A 129 56.78 12.72 32.26
CA LEU A 129 56.48 12.99 33.67
C LEU A 129 56.66 11.75 34.55
N LYS A 130 56.19 10.59 34.06
CA LYS A 130 56.41 9.31 34.73
C LYS A 130 57.89 8.95 34.88
N LYS A 131 58.70 9.18 33.84
CA LYS A 131 60.16 9.00 33.90
C LYS A 131 60.85 9.98 34.87
N ALA A 132 60.25 11.15 35.11
CA ALA A 132 60.72 12.14 36.07
C ALA A 132 60.23 11.88 37.51
N GLY A 133 59.50 10.77 37.75
CA GLY A 133 59.03 10.36 39.07
C GLY A 133 57.66 10.89 39.49
N PHE A 134 56.87 11.45 38.56
CA PHE A 134 55.50 11.91 38.78
C PHE A 134 54.49 11.04 38.02
N ASP A 135 53.52 10.47 38.74
CA ASP A 135 52.40 9.74 38.15
C ASP A 135 51.22 10.70 37.90
N VAL A 136 50.61 10.60 36.72
CA VAL A 136 49.44 11.36 36.31
C VAL A 136 48.24 10.40 36.31
N THR A 137 47.26 10.64 37.17
CA THR A 137 46.05 9.81 37.28
C THR A 137 44.82 10.62 36.95
N PHE A 138 43.95 10.04 36.13
CA PHE A 138 42.71 10.66 35.66
C PHE A 138 41.53 10.16 36.48
N PHE A 139 40.63 11.06 36.88
CA PHE A 139 39.46 10.77 37.69
C PHE A 139 38.20 11.46 37.14
N SER A 140 37.07 10.79 37.31
CA SER A 140 35.75 11.36 37.05
C SER A 140 34.84 11.15 38.26
N CYS A 141 34.16 12.21 38.71
CA CYS A 141 33.17 12.13 39.79
C CYS A 141 31.93 12.99 39.48
N PRO A 142 30.75 12.65 40.01
CA PRO A 142 29.61 13.58 39.99
C PRO A 142 30.00 14.93 40.59
N THR A 143 29.55 16.04 40.01
CA THR A 143 29.90 17.39 40.47
C THR A 143 29.49 17.64 41.93
N SER A 144 28.45 16.97 42.42
CA SER A 144 28.02 17.02 43.82
C SER A 144 29.00 16.38 44.81
N LYS A 145 29.87 15.48 44.35
CA LYS A 145 30.85 14.76 45.16
C LYS A 145 32.27 15.35 45.06
N TYR A 146 32.47 16.35 44.21
CA TYR A 146 33.79 16.95 44.04
C TYR A 146 34.15 17.83 45.25
N GLU A 147 35.22 17.46 45.97
CA GLU A 147 35.71 18.25 47.11
C GLU A 147 36.90 19.14 46.72
N PRO A 148 36.82 20.46 46.95
CA PRO A 148 37.93 21.39 46.65
C PRO A 148 39.24 21.08 47.39
N LYS A 149 39.17 20.35 48.52
CA LYS A 149 40.32 19.93 49.33
C LYS A 149 41.29 19.02 48.59
N TRP A 150 40.81 18.28 47.57
CA TRP A 150 41.65 17.43 46.73
C TRP A 150 42.67 18.22 45.91
N GLY A 151 42.43 19.52 45.67
CA GLY A 151 43.38 20.43 45.04
C GLY A 151 44.63 20.66 45.88
N GLU A 152 44.49 20.77 47.21
CA GLU A 152 45.57 21.06 48.15
C GLU A 152 46.32 19.79 48.61
N GLU A 153 45.62 18.66 48.76
CA GLU A 153 46.19 17.41 49.29
C GLU A 153 46.85 16.54 48.20
N TYR A 154 46.28 16.50 46.99
CA TYR A 154 46.69 15.57 45.93
C TYR A 154 47.09 16.26 44.61
N ASN A 155 47.19 17.60 44.60
CA ASN A 155 47.41 18.41 43.39
C ASN A 155 46.40 18.07 42.27
N ALA A 156 45.10 18.06 42.61
CA ALA A 156 44.03 17.83 41.65
C ALA A 156 43.77 19.09 40.80
N PHE A 157 43.96 18.97 39.48
CA PHE A 157 43.61 20.00 38.50
C PHE A 157 42.28 19.67 37.84
N LEU A 158 41.33 20.60 37.92
CA LEU A 158 40.05 20.48 37.21
C LEU A 158 40.29 20.66 35.70
N VAL A 159 39.84 19.69 34.91
CA VAL A 159 39.97 19.69 33.45
C VAL A 159 38.70 20.23 32.81
N ASN A 160 37.54 19.67 33.15
CA ASN A 160 36.26 20.11 32.58
C ASN A 160 35.05 19.66 33.42
N ASN A 161 33.92 20.33 33.25
CA ASN A 161 32.62 19.97 33.82
C ASN A 161 31.63 19.70 32.68
N PHE A 162 31.18 18.45 32.54
CA PHE A 162 30.26 18.06 31.47
C PHE A 162 29.10 17.23 32.05
N GLN A 163 27.86 17.62 31.74
CA GLN A 163 26.62 16.93 32.17
C GLN A 163 26.57 16.54 33.68
N SER A 164 26.97 17.46 34.57
CA SER A 164 26.99 17.25 36.03
C SER A 164 28.03 16.22 36.53
N VAL A 165 29.05 15.94 35.71
CA VAL A 165 30.25 15.17 36.05
C VAL A 165 31.46 16.09 35.94
N THR A 166 32.30 16.07 36.96
CA THR A 166 33.56 16.82 37.04
C THR A 166 34.73 15.89 36.71
N TYR A 167 35.52 16.29 35.72
CA TYR A 167 36.71 15.58 35.26
C TYR A 167 37.95 16.31 35.76
N PHE A 168 38.81 15.61 36.48
CA PHE A 168 40.03 16.18 37.06
C PHE A 168 41.21 15.20 37.00
N VAL A 169 42.42 15.76 37.09
CA VAL A 169 43.68 15.01 36.98
C VAL A 169 44.55 15.33 38.18
N THR A 170 45.10 14.30 38.82
CA THR A 170 46.07 14.47 39.90
C THR A 170 47.48 14.18 39.40
N VAL A 171 48.45 14.98 39.87
CA VAL A 171 49.87 14.80 39.55
C VAL A 171 50.62 14.62 40.87
N THR A 172 50.98 13.38 41.19
CA THR A 172 51.62 13.03 42.47
C THR A 172 52.94 12.30 42.28
N LYS A 173 53.78 12.22 43.32
CA LYS A 173 55.02 11.45 43.26
C LYS A 173 54.73 9.95 43.26
N THR A 174 55.50 9.20 42.48
CA THR A 174 55.38 7.75 42.30
C THR A 174 55.33 7.05 43.67
N GLY A 175 54.25 6.30 43.96
CA GLY A 175 54.08 5.56 45.23
C GLY A 175 53.26 6.26 46.33
N THR A 176 52.67 7.43 46.07
CA THR A 176 51.70 8.04 46.98
C THR A 176 50.34 7.32 46.90
N PRO A 177 49.77 6.84 48.03
CA PRO A 177 48.45 6.23 48.02
C PRO A 177 47.39 7.32 47.84
N ILE A 178 46.69 7.28 46.71
CA ILE A 178 45.58 8.18 46.39
C ILE A 178 44.29 7.44 46.77
N ASP A 179 43.66 7.85 47.88
CA ASP A 179 42.37 7.33 48.35
C ASP A 179 41.27 8.38 48.06
N ILE A 180 40.86 8.45 46.79
CA ILE A 180 39.79 9.34 46.33
C ILE A 180 38.61 8.45 45.91
N ASP A 181 37.41 8.72 46.43
CA ASP A 181 36.14 8.07 46.03
C ASP A 181 35.68 8.56 44.64
N ALA A 182 36.49 8.25 43.63
CA ALA A 182 36.24 8.63 42.23
C ALA A 182 36.55 7.47 41.27
N GLU A 183 35.79 7.40 40.19
CA GLU A 183 35.97 6.37 39.18
C GLU A 183 37.21 6.66 38.34
N ARG A 184 37.95 5.60 37.98
CA ARG A 184 39.09 5.66 37.06
C ARG A 184 38.59 5.36 35.65
N PRO A 185 38.42 6.37 34.78
CA PRO A 185 37.95 6.12 33.43
C PRO A 185 38.98 5.36 32.60
N LYS A 186 38.52 4.40 31.80
CA LYS A 186 39.36 3.73 30.80
C LYS A 186 39.60 4.67 29.63
N MET A 187 40.83 5.19 29.51
CA MET A 187 41.18 6.08 28.41
C MET A 187 41.37 5.33 27.09
N PRO A 188 40.98 5.91 25.95
CA PRO A 188 41.38 5.39 24.65
C PRO A 188 42.91 5.39 24.50
N ASP A 189 43.47 4.42 23.79
CA ASP A 189 44.92 4.24 23.64
C ASP A 189 45.60 5.31 22.75
N ARG A 190 44.80 6.16 22.08
CA ARG A 190 45.25 7.13 21.08
C ARG A 190 44.86 8.54 21.50
N GLY A 191 45.80 9.48 21.36
CA GLY A 191 45.52 10.91 21.61
C GLY A 191 44.57 11.51 20.57
N LEU A 192 43.94 12.63 20.94
CA LEU A 192 42.91 13.34 20.16
C LEU A 192 43.36 13.62 18.71
N ALA A 193 44.56 14.15 18.50
CA ALA A 193 45.11 14.40 17.15
C ALA A 193 45.21 13.13 16.28
N LYS A 194 45.53 11.96 16.88
CA LYS A 194 45.58 10.68 16.17
C LYS A 194 44.19 10.12 15.89
N LEU A 195 43.22 10.40 16.75
CA LEU A 195 41.82 10.04 16.52
C LEU A 195 41.23 10.89 15.39
N HIS A 196 41.47 12.20 15.36
CA HIS A 196 41.04 13.06 14.25
C HIS A 196 41.63 12.61 12.90
N LEU A 197 42.92 12.27 12.87
CA LEU A 197 43.55 11.74 11.65
C LEU A 197 42.95 10.39 11.24
N ALA A 198 42.65 9.51 12.20
CA ALA A 198 41.97 8.25 11.91
C ALA A 198 40.52 8.47 11.42
N MET A 199 39.81 9.49 11.92
CA MET A 199 38.49 9.89 11.44
C MET A 199 38.56 10.36 9.99
N GLU A 200 39.54 11.21 9.65
CA GLU A 200 39.72 11.71 8.29
C GLU A 200 39.99 10.58 7.31
N GLN A 201 40.90 9.65 7.66
CA GLN A 201 41.17 8.45 6.86
C GLN A 201 39.92 7.58 6.69
N LEU A 202 39.14 7.42 7.75
CA LEU A 202 37.93 6.61 7.73
C LEU A 202 36.85 7.26 6.83
N LEU A 203 36.68 8.58 6.90
CA LEU A 203 35.77 9.32 6.03
C LEU A 203 36.18 9.22 4.57
N ASP A 204 37.48 9.27 4.26
CA ASP A 204 37.98 9.07 2.90
C ASP A 204 37.72 7.64 2.41
N ASN A 205 37.98 6.63 3.23
CA ASN A 205 37.66 5.22 2.92
C ASN A 205 36.15 5.03 2.65
N ILE A 206 35.28 5.64 3.45
CA ILE A 206 33.82 5.61 3.22
C ILE A 206 33.49 6.27 1.87
N LYS A 207 34.11 7.41 1.56
CA LYS A 207 33.87 8.12 0.30
C LYS A 207 34.32 7.31 -0.91
N VAL A 208 35.50 6.70 -0.86
CA VAL A 208 36.02 5.80 -1.91
C VAL A 208 35.10 4.61 -2.11
N LEU A 209 34.71 3.93 -1.03
CA LEU A 209 33.82 2.77 -1.10
C LEU A 209 32.43 3.15 -1.65
N ASN A 210 31.89 4.30 -1.26
CA ASN A 210 30.62 4.81 -1.79
C ASN A 210 30.69 5.10 -3.29
N ASN A 211 31.82 5.61 -3.79
CA ASN A 211 32.01 5.83 -5.22
C ASN A 211 32.10 4.50 -5.98
N GLN A 212 32.87 3.53 -5.45
CA GLN A 212 32.95 2.18 -6.03
C GLN A 212 31.57 1.50 -6.07
N LEU A 213 30.77 1.62 -5.00
CA LEU A 213 29.41 1.10 -4.95
C LEU A 213 28.50 1.72 -6.02
N LYS A 214 28.64 3.03 -6.27
CA LYS A 214 27.87 3.73 -7.30
C LYS A 214 28.26 3.30 -8.70
N GLU A 215 29.56 3.21 -8.98
CA GLU A 215 30.07 2.71 -10.27
C GLU A 215 29.61 1.28 -10.53
N TYR A 216 29.71 0.41 -9.52
CA TYR A 216 29.26 -0.97 -9.60
C TYR A 216 27.75 -1.09 -9.80
N ALA A 217 26.96 -0.28 -9.10
CA ALA A 217 25.50 -0.22 -9.26
C ALA A 217 25.09 0.28 -10.66
N ALA A 218 25.84 1.22 -11.25
CA ALA A 218 25.59 1.72 -12.60
C ALA A 218 25.94 0.67 -13.68
N GLU A 219 27.02 -0.09 -13.49
CA GLU A 219 27.45 -1.11 -14.46
C GLU A 219 26.55 -2.35 -14.41
N GLN A 220 26.16 -2.80 -13.22
CA GLN A 220 25.54 -4.12 -13.06
C GLN A 220 24.01 -4.10 -12.95
N TYR A 221 23.36 -2.94 -12.84
CA TYR A 221 21.90 -2.86 -12.63
C TYR A 221 21.09 -3.60 -13.70
N ASN A 222 21.33 -3.32 -14.98
CA ASN A 222 20.58 -3.96 -16.07
C ASN A 222 20.87 -5.47 -16.17
N THR A 223 22.10 -5.86 -15.86
CA THR A 223 22.53 -7.26 -15.81
C THR A 223 21.82 -8.03 -14.69
N LEU A 224 21.67 -7.42 -13.50
CA LEU A 224 20.92 -8.02 -12.40
C LEU A 224 19.43 -8.12 -12.70
N VAL A 225 18.84 -7.13 -13.37
CA VAL A 225 17.44 -7.19 -13.82
C VAL A 225 17.22 -8.34 -14.81
N GLU A 226 18.16 -8.55 -15.75
CA GLU A 226 18.09 -9.68 -16.68
C GLU A 226 18.29 -11.03 -15.96
N LEU A 227 19.20 -11.09 -14.97
CA LEU A 227 19.37 -12.26 -14.12
C LEU A 227 18.08 -12.60 -13.34
N GLU A 228 17.40 -11.61 -12.77
CA GLU A 228 16.12 -11.82 -12.07
C GLU A 228 15.08 -12.43 -13.01
N LYS A 229 14.99 -11.94 -14.25
CA LYS A 229 14.09 -12.52 -15.27
C LYS A 229 14.47 -13.96 -15.61
N ASN A 230 15.76 -14.26 -15.75
CA ASN A 230 16.24 -15.61 -16.03
C ASN A 230 15.90 -16.57 -14.89
N ILE A 231 16.13 -16.17 -13.63
CA ILE A 231 15.74 -16.96 -12.46
C ILE A 231 14.22 -17.13 -12.40
N GLN A 232 13.44 -16.10 -12.76
CA GLN A 232 11.99 -16.22 -12.83
C GLN A 232 11.54 -17.19 -13.92
N ASN A 233 12.21 -17.20 -15.07
CA ASN A 233 11.94 -18.14 -16.16
C ASN A 233 12.27 -19.58 -15.75
N GLU A 234 13.39 -19.79 -15.06
CA GLU A 234 13.79 -21.07 -14.48
C GLU A 234 12.77 -21.54 -13.43
N PHE A 235 12.36 -20.65 -12.51
CA PHE A 235 11.32 -20.94 -11.53
C PHE A 235 9.99 -21.33 -12.17
N ASN A 236 9.54 -20.59 -13.20
CA ASN A 236 8.31 -20.93 -13.91
C ASN A 236 8.40 -22.32 -14.57
N LEU A 237 9.56 -22.66 -15.14
CA LEU A 237 9.81 -23.97 -15.74
C LEU A 237 9.80 -25.08 -14.69
N SER A 238 10.63 -24.96 -13.65
CA SER A 238 10.72 -25.95 -12.58
C SER A 238 9.38 -26.11 -11.86
N ASN A 239 8.62 -25.03 -11.66
CA ASN A 239 7.29 -25.12 -11.08
C ASN A 239 6.36 -25.92 -11.98
N THR A 240 6.35 -25.66 -13.30
CA THR A 240 5.53 -26.42 -14.26
C THR A 240 5.88 -27.91 -14.23
N LEU A 241 7.16 -28.25 -14.18
CA LEU A 241 7.64 -29.64 -14.05
C LEU A 241 7.17 -30.31 -12.75
N VAL A 242 7.16 -29.58 -11.63
CA VAL A 242 6.66 -30.07 -10.34
C VAL A 242 5.14 -30.24 -10.34
N GLN A 243 4.41 -29.44 -11.11
CA GLN A 243 2.96 -29.58 -11.27
C GLN A 243 2.55 -30.66 -12.28
N THR A 244 3.51 -31.30 -12.94
CA THR A 244 3.23 -32.34 -13.94
C THR A 244 3.11 -33.69 -13.28
N ASP A 245 1.97 -34.35 -13.50
CA ASP A 245 1.76 -35.71 -13.02
C ASP A 245 2.41 -36.71 -13.98
N ARG A 246 3.09 -37.70 -13.40
CA ARG A 246 3.80 -38.74 -14.17
C ARG A 246 3.03 -40.04 -14.11
N GLU A 247 2.62 -40.53 -15.27
CA GLU A 247 1.79 -41.72 -15.42
C GLU A 247 2.47 -42.79 -16.27
N ALA A 248 1.95 -44.02 -16.19
CA ALA A 248 2.44 -45.19 -16.94
C ALA A 248 3.96 -45.45 -16.77
N GLY A 249 4.45 -45.35 -15.52
CA GLY A 249 5.86 -45.57 -15.18
C GLY A 249 6.78 -44.48 -15.74
N ASP A 250 6.44 -43.21 -15.51
CA ASP A 250 7.18 -42.01 -15.94
C ASP A 250 7.29 -41.79 -17.45
N LYS A 251 6.51 -42.53 -18.25
CA LYS A 251 6.54 -42.39 -19.71
C LYS A 251 5.59 -41.33 -20.25
N LEU A 252 4.50 -41.09 -19.54
CA LEU A 252 3.49 -40.09 -19.91
C LEU A 252 3.51 -38.95 -18.89
N MET A 253 3.55 -37.74 -19.42
CA MET A 253 3.49 -36.50 -18.64
C MET A 253 2.11 -35.89 -18.85
N LEU A 254 1.36 -35.72 -17.76
CA LEU A 254 0.05 -35.09 -17.75
C LEU A 254 0.16 -33.68 -17.16
N LEU A 255 -0.25 -32.68 -17.93
CA LEU A 255 -0.29 -31.29 -17.50
C LEU A 255 -1.72 -30.75 -17.61
N GLU A 256 -2.29 -30.31 -16.49
CA GLU A 256 -3.57 -29.58 -16.48
C GLU A 256 -3.34 -28.07 -16.46
N GLY A 257 -4.12 -27.33 -17.24
CA GLY A 257 -4.05 -25.87 -17.26
C GLY A 257 -5.34 -25.20 -17.72
N PHE A 258 -5.40 -23.90 -17.51
CA PHE A 258 -6.53 -23.05 -17.90
C PHE A 258 -6.09 -22.06 -18.96
N VAL A 259 -6.93 -21.88 -19.99
CA VAL A 259 -6.69 -21.02 -21.14
C VAL A 259 -7.90 -20.12 -21.36
N PRO A 260 -7.72 -18.82 -21.69
CA PRO A 260 -8.84 -17.98 -22.09
C PRO A 260 -9.53 -18.57 -23.32
N THR A 261 -10.85 -18.74 -23.29
CA THR A 261 -11.61 -19.34 -24.41
C THR A 261 -11.45 -18.54 -25.73
N GLU A 262 -11.14 -17.25 -25.66
CA GLU A 262 -10.83 -16.41 -26.84
C GLU A 262 -9.47 -16.77 -27.49
N GLU A 263 -8.51 -17.28 -26.71
CA GLU A 263 -7.13 -17.60 -27.15
C GLU A 263 -6.95 -19.12 -27.39
N ALA A 264 -7.91 -19.95 -26.94
CA ALA A 264 -7.85 -21.40 -27.05
C ALA A 264 -7.74 -21.94 -28.50
N PRO A 265 -8.51 -21.45 -29.50
CA PRO A 265 -8.42 -21.98 -30.86
C PRO A 265 -7.03 -21.76 -31.50
N ALA A 266 -6.37 -20.65 -31.17
CA ALA A 266 -5.03 -20.37 -31.68
C ALA A 266 -3.98 -21.32 -31.10
N MET A 267 -4.15 -21.71 -29.83
CA MET A 267 -3.32 -22.72 -29.18
C MET A 267 -3.55 -24.11 -29.77
N GLU A 268 -4.81 -24.51 -29.98
CA GLU A 268 -5.16 -25.82 -30.56
C GLU A 268 -4.49 -26.02 -31.92
N VAL A 269 -4.61 -25.04 -32.83
CA VAL A 269 -3.95 -25.10 -34.15
C VAL A 269 -2.43 -25.21 -34.06
N ALA A 270 -1.81 -24.52 -33.08
CA ALA A 270 -0.37 -24.59 -32.87
C ALA A 270 0.08 -25.95 -32.33
N LEU A 271 -0.71 -26.57 -31.44
CA LEU A 271 -0.42 -27.87 -30.84
C LEU A 271 -0.69 -29.03 -31.81
N GLU A 272 -1.76 -28.96 -32.62
CA GLU A 272 -2.06 -29.95 -33.66
C GLU A 272 -0.95 -30.02 -34.72
N LYS A 273 -0.37 -28.87 -35.09
CA LYS A 273 0.73 -28.80 -36.06
C LYS A 273 1.96 -29.60 -35.62
N GLU A 274 2.24 -29.61 -34.33
CA GLU A 274 3.35 -30.35 -33.72
C GLU A 274 2.97 -31.79 -33.33
N GLY A 275 1.69 -32.18 -33.49
CA GLY A 275 1.20 -33.53 -33.22
C GLY A 275 0.95 -33.85 -31.73
N TYR A 276 0.80 -32.85 -30.87
CA TYR A 276 0.55 -33.06 -29.45
C TYR A 276 -0.93 -33.37 -29.16
N TYR A 277 -1.18 -34.29 -28.22
CA TYR A 277 -2.53 -34.61 -27.77
C TYR A 277 -2.98 -33.66 -26.67
N PHE A 278 -4.14 -33.02 -26.87
CA PHE A 278 -4.81 -32.18 -25.89
C PHE A 278 -6.30 -32.53 -25.84
N GLN A 279 -6.91 -32.35 -24.66
CA GLN A 279 -8.34 -32.56 -24.46
C GLN A 279 -8.92 -31.44 -23.59
N GLU A 280 -10.01 -30.82 -24.07
CA GLU A 280 -10.80 -29.90 -23.25
C GLU A 280 -11.55 -30.71 -22.17
N LEU A 281 -11.44 -30.26 -20.93
CA LEU A 281 -12.11 -30.83 -19.76
C LEU A 281 -13.20 -29.88 -19.26
N ASP A 282 -14.30 -30.45 -18.78
CA ASP A 282 -15.31 -29.67 -18.07
C ASP A 282 -14.76 -29.15 -16.74
N ILE A 283 -15.07 -27.88 -16.43
CA ILE A 283 -14.73 -27.26 -15.15
C ILE A 283 -15.66 -27.82 -14.08
N GLN A 284 -15.12 -28.46 -13.05
CA GLN A 284 -15.90 -29.03 -11.95
C GLN A 284 -16.06 -28.02 -10.80
N ASP A 285 -17.14 -28.19 -10.02
CA ASP A 285 -17.41 -27.42 -8.81
C ASP A 285 -16.31 -27.70 -7.75
N GLY A 286 -15.30 -26.83 -7.70
CA GLY A 286 -14.14 -26.94 -6.82
C GLY A 286 -12.80 -26.64 -7.49
N ASP A 287 -12.75 -26.61 -8.83
CA ASP A 287 -11.55 -26.17 -9.55
C ASP A 287 -11.29 -24.67 -9.27
N ARG A 288 -10.07 -24.35 -8.81
CA ARG A 288 -9.64 -22.95 -8.61
C ARG A 288 -9.27 -22.32 -9.94
N VAL A 289 -10.28 -21.94 -10.71
CA VAL A 289 -10.11 -21.31 -12.02
C VAL A 289 -9.45 -19.93 -11.87
N PRO A 290 -8.38 -19.63 -12.63
CA PRO A 290 -7.73 -18.33 -12.61
C PRO A 290 -8.58 -17.25 -13.28
N ILE A 291 -8.33 -16.00 -12.90
CA ILE A 291 -9.20 -14.88 -13.28
C ILE A 291 -8.42 -13.83 -14.03
N LYS A 292 -8.89 -13.55 -15.25
CA LYS A 292 -8.45 -12.46 -16.11
C LYS A 292 -9.59 -11.46 -16.21
N LEU A 293 -9.37 -10.24 -15.70
CA LEU A 293 -10.35 -9.17 -15.79
C LEU A 293 -10.23 -8.47 -17.16
N LYS A 294 -11.34 -8.38 -17.89
CA LYS A 294 -11.48 -7.59 -19.12
C LYS A 294 -12.39 -6.41 -18.84
N ASN A 295 -11.79 -5.26 -18.60
CA ASN A 295 -12.49 -4.03 -18.22
C ASN A 295 -12.21 -2.87 -19.17
N ASN A 296 -13.19 -1.98 -19.31
CA ASN A 296 -13.06 -0.76 -20.10
C ASN A 296 -11.98 0.17 -19.54
N LYS A 297 -11.49 1.10 -20.36
CA LYS A 297 -10.43 2.06 -19.97
C LYS A 297 -10.70 2.78 -18.65
N PHE A 298 -11.96 3.09 -18.36
CA PHE A 298 -12.40 3.71 -17.10
C PHE A 298 -12.33 2.71 -15.92
N ASN A 299 -13.03 1.58 -16.02
CA ASN A 299 -13.11 0.57 -14.95
C ASN A 299 -11.73 -0.01 -14.58
N ARG A 300 -10.82 -0.12 -15.55
CA ARG A 300 -9.45 -0.61 -15.33
C ARG A 300 -8.67 0.25 -14.33
N LEU A 301 -9.00 1.55 -14.22
CA LEU A 301 -8.36 2.44 -13.25
C LEU A 301 -8.70 2.07 -11.80
N TYR A 302 -9.83 1.38 -11.58
CA TYR A 302 -10.33 0.97 -10.27
C TYR A 302 -9.95 -0.47 -9.90
N GLU A 303 -9.36 -1.24 -10.81
CA GLU A 303 -8.89 -2.61 -10.52
C GLU A 303 -7.93 -2.73 -9.34
N PRO A 304 -6.98 -1.79 -9.12
CA PRO A 304 -6.11 -1.86 -7.95
C PRO A 304 -6.88 -1.84 -6.62
N ILE A 305 -8.03 -1.15 -6.57
CA ILE A 305 -8.91 -1.10 -5.40
C ILE A 305 -9.54 -2.49 -5.18
N THR A 306 -10.00 -3.15 -6.25
CA THR A 306 -10.51 -4.53 -6.18
C THR A 306 -9.42 -5.49 -5.69
N LYS A 307 -8.21 -5.40 -6.27
CA LYS A 307 -7.06 -6.25 -5.90
C LYS A 307 -6.61 -6.07 -4.44
N MET A 308 -6.79 -4.88 -3.87
CA MET A 308 -6.44 -4.62 -2.46
C MET A 308 -7.36 -5.36 -1.49
N PHE A 309 -8.61 -5.63 -1.87
CA PHE A 309 -9.53 -6.41 -1.05
C PHE A 309 -9.35 -7.91 -1.31
N SER A 310 -9.77 -8.37 -2.48
CA SER A 310 -9.60 -9.74 -2.97
C SER A 310 -10.12 -9.80 -4.41
N LEU A 311 -9.57 -10.69 -5.23
CA LEU A 311 -10.13 -10.96 -6.55
C LEU A 311 -11.47 -11.71 -6.40
N PRO A 312 -12.46 -11.44 -7.30
CA PRO A 312 -13.73 -12.17 -7.32
C PRO A 312 -13.49 -13.66 -7.48
N ASN A 313 -14.46 -14.53 -7.20
CA ASN A 313 -14.41 -15.92 -7.68
C ASN A 313 -14.82 -16.00 -9.17
N TYR A 314 -14.45 -17.09 -9.85
CA TYR A 314 -14.77 -17.25 -11.28
C TYR A 314 -16.28 -17.27 -11.57
N THR A 315 -17.07 -17.76 -10.61
CA THR A 315 -18.54 -17.79 -10.68
C THR A 315 -19.19 -16.47 -10.23
N GLU A 316 -18.40 -15.49 -9.79
CA GLU A 316 -18.90 -14.19 -9.34
C GLU A 316 -18.85 -13.15 -10.46
N PHE A 317 -19.66 -12.10 -10.31
CA PHE A 317 -19.55 -10.94 -11.17
C PHE A 317 -18.35 -10.09 -10.77
N ASP A 318 -17.68 -9.52 -11.77
CA ASP A 318 -16.62 -8.55 -11.55
C ASP A 318 -17.20 -7.30 -10.84
N PRO A 319 -16.79 -7.01 -9.59
CA PRO A 319 -17.34 -5.88 -8.84
C PRO A 319 -16.82 -4.54 -9.32
N THR A 320 -15.68 -4.51 -10.01
CA THR A 320 -14.97 -3.29 -10.46
C THR A 320 -15.86 -2.31 -11.24
N PRO A 321 -16.54 -2.72 -12.33
CA PRO A 321 -17.46 -1.83 -13.04
C PRO A 321 -18.65 -1.35 -12.20
N LEU A 322 -19.04 -2.14 -11.19
CA LEU A 322 -20.26 -1.91 -10.41
C LEU A 322 -20.03 -0.84 -9.34
N PHE A 323 -18.87 -0.83 -8.66
CA PHE A 323 -18.58 0.18 -7.63
C PHE A 323 -17.84 1.42 -8.15
N ALA A 324 -17.14 1.34 -9.29
CA ALA A 324 -16.34 2.45 -9.83
C ALA A 324 -17.08 3.82 -9.88
N PRO A 325 -18.33 3.91 -10.40
CA PRO A 325 -19.05 5.19 -10.41
C PRO A 325 -19.43 5.67 -9.00
N PHE A 326 -19.81 4.76 -8.10
CA PHE A 326 -20.12 5.11 -6.71
C PHE A 326 -18.89 5.61 -5.96
N PHE A 327 -17.73 4.98 -6.16
CA PHE A 327 -16.47 5.44 -5.56
C PHE A 327 -16.11 6.86 -6.01
N MET A 328 -16.25 7.14 -7.31
CA MET A 328 -16.02 8.47 -7.87
C MET A 328 -16.93 9.52 -7.22
N LEU A 329 -18.22 9.19 -7.05
CA LEU A 329 -19.20 10.05 -6.40
C LEU A 329 -18.89 10.27 -4.91
N PHE A 330 -18.59 9.21 -4.17
CA PHE A 330 -18.26 9.30 -2.74
C PHE A 330 -16.98 10.06 -2.47
N PHE A 331 -15.97 9.87 -3.31
CA PHE A 331 -14.76 10.67 -3.24
C PHE A 331 -15.09 12.16 -3.42
N GLY A 332 -15.90 12.49 -4.43
CA GLY A 332 -16.32 13.88 -4.67
C GLY A 332 -17.06 14.48 -3.46
N LEU A 333 -17.98 13.73 -2.86
CA LEU A 333 -18.74 14.16 -1.68
C LEU A 333 -17.88 14.34 -0.42
N CYS A 334 -16.97 13.39 -0.15
CA CYS A 334 -16.05 13.50 0.98
C CYS A 334 -15.01 14.61 0.79
N PHE A 335 -14.57 14.84 -0.44
CA PHE A 335 -13.55 15.85 -0.72
C PHE A 335 -14.14 17.26 -0.68
N GLY A 336 -15.38 17.43 -1.16
CA GLY A 336 -16.28 18.53 -0.80
C GLY A 336 -15.87 19.96 -1.23
N ASP A 337 -14.67 20.14 -1.78
CA ASP A 337 -14.11 21.45 -2.16
C ASP A 337 -13.63 21.44 -3.63
N GLY A 338 -14.19 22.34 -4.43
CA GLY A 338 -13.88 22.42 -5.85
C GLY A 338 -12.51 23.03 -6.15
N GLY A 339 -11.99 23.89 -5.27
CA GLY A 339 -10.70 24.55 -5.42
C GLY A 339 -9.55 23.59 -5.18
N TYR A 340 -9.64 22.79 -4.12
CA TYR A 340 -8.70 21.71 -3.88
C TYR A 340 -8.77 20.63 -4.97
N GLY A 341 -9.97 20.35 -5.52
CA GLY A 341 -10.15 19.35 -6.58
C GLY A 341 -9.44 19.77 -7.86
N LEU A 342 -9.48 21.07 -8.17
CA LEU A 342 -8.73 21.67 -9.27
C LEU A 342 -7.23 21.57 -9.06
N LEU A 343 -6.73 21.83 -7.85
CA LEU A 343 -5.30 21.67 -7.53
C LEU A 343 -4.83 20.22 -7.73
N VAL A 344 -5.61 19.24 -7.27
CA VAL A 344 -5.30 17.81 -7.46
C VAL A 344 -5.27 17.46 -8.96
N LEU A 345 -6.25 17.93 -9.72
CA LEU A 345 -6.32 17.69 -11.17
C LEU A 345 -5.10 18.27 -11.90
N LEU A 346 -4.71 19.50 -11.58
CA LEU A 346 -3.54 20.17 -12.16
C LEU A 346 -2.23 19.48 -11.75
N ALA A 347 -2.06 19.17 -10.47
CA ALA A 347 -0.89 18.48 -9.96
C ALA A 347 -0.71 17.12 -10.64
N CYS A 348 -1.76 16.29 -10.70
CA CYS A 348 -1.69 14.99 -11.37
C CYS A 348 -1.41 15.12 -12.88
N SER A 349 -1.96 16.14 -13.54
CA SER A 349 -1.69 16.40 -14.96
C SER A 349 -0.25 16.79 -15.23
N PHE A 350 0.36 17.58 -14.34
CA PHE A 350 1.77 17.95 -14.41
C PHE A 350 2.69 16.76 -14.13
N PHE A 351 2.46 16.02 -13.03
CA PHE A 351 3.29 14.87 -12.64
C PHE A 351 3.21 13.72 -13.65
N LYS A 352 2.10 13.55 -14.37
CA LYS A 352 1.95 12.52 -15.42
C LYS A 352 3.04 12.58 -16.51
N ARG A 353 3.63 13.75 -16.75
CA ARG A 353 4.72 13.93 -17.75
C ARG A 353 6.09 13.45 -17.24
N LYS A 354 6.31 13.40 -15.92
CA LYS A 354 7.62 13.16 -15.30
C LYS A 354 7.76 11.80 -14.62
N VAL A 355 6.65 11.06 -14.48
CA VAL A 355 6.60 9.81 -13.71
C VAL A 355 6.65 8.58 -14.63
N ASN A 356 7.21 7.49 -14.09
CA ASN A 356 7.29 6.18 -14.75
C ASN A 356 5.94 5.70 -15.33
N PRO A 357 5.97 4.90 -16.42
CA PRO A 357 4.77 4.36 -17.06
C PRO A 357 3.81 3.65 -16.09
N ASP A 358 4.36 2.92 -15.12
CA ASP A 358 3.59 2.11 -14.16
C ASP A 358 2.69 2.94 -13.24
N PHE A 359 3.05 4.20 -12.96
CA PHE A 359 2.25 5.06 -12.09
C PHE A 359 1.21 5.90 -12.84
N LYS A 360 1.30 5.97 -14.17
CA LYS A 360 0.36 6.74 -15.00
C LYS A 360 -1.11 6.35 -14.79
N PRO A 361 -1.48 5.07 -14.59
CA PRO A 361 -2.85 4.69 -14.27
C PRO A 361 -3.35 5.29 -12.96
N TYR A 362 -2.54 5.27 -11.89
CA TYR A 362 -2.92 5.87 -10.61
C TYR A 362 -3.11 7.39 -10.72
N LEU A 363 -2.17 8.08 -11.39
CA LEU A 363 -2.32 9.52 -11.67
C LEU A 363 -3.58 9.83 -12.48
N THR A 364 -3.93 8.96 -13.43
CA THR A 364 -5.17 9.11 -14.22
C THR A 364 -6.41 8.88 -13.36
N LEU A 365 -6.39 7.91 -12.44
CA LEU A 365 -7.46 7.70 -11.47
C LEU A 365 -7.67 8.98 -10.63
N PHE A 366 -6.60 9.55 -10.07
CA PHE A 366 -6.67 10.80 -9.31
C PHE A 366 -7.17 12.00 -10.12
N GLN A 367 -6.92 12.05 -11.44
CA GLN A 367 -7.52 13.08 -12.31
C GLN A 367 -9.05 12.96 -12.36
N TYR A 368 -9.60 11.74 -12.51
CA TYR A 368 -11.04 11.52 -12.49
C TYR A 368 -11.65 11.83 -11.12
N LEU A 369 -10.97 11.43 -10.04
CA LEU A 369 -11.40 11.76 -8.66
C LEU A 369 -11.38 13.27 -8.41
N GLY A 370 -10.34 13.97 -8.86
CA GLY A 370 -10.25 15.44 -8.81
C GLY A 370 -11.35 16.12 -9.62
N LEU A 371 -11.68 15.59 -10.81
CA LEU A 371 -12.81 16.08 -11.61
C LEU A 371 -14.15 15.91 -10.87
N ALA A 372 -14.38 14.75 -10.24
CA ALA A 372 -15.56 14.52 -9.43
C ALA A 372 -15.65 15.49 -8.25
N ALA A 373 -14.53 15.75 -7.59
CA ALA A 373 -14.44 16.75 -6.51
C ALA A 373 -14.73 18.17 -6.99
N ILE A 374 -14.33 18.56 -8.21
CA ILE A 374 -14.71 19.85 -8.81
C ILE A 374 -16.22 19.93 -9.03
N ILE A 375 -16.81 18.90 -9.65
CA ILE A 375 -18.25 18.87 -9.93
C ILE A 375 -19.05 18.93 -8.63
N VAL A 376 -18.73 18.08 -7.66
CA VAL A 376 -19.45 18.03 -6.39
C VAL A 376 -19.18 19.27 -5.54
N GLY A 377 -17.92 19.72 -5.47
CA GLY A 377 -17.51 20.91 -4.72
C GLY A 377 -18.11 22.22 -5.24
N THR A 378 -18.29 22.33 -6.57
CA THR A 378 -19.02 23.47 -7.16
C THR A 378 -20.51 23.40 -6.84
N CYS A 379 -21.13 22.21 -6.84
CA CYS A 379 -22.52 22.03 -6.42
C CYS A 379 -22.75 22.31 -4.93
N THR A 380 -21.81 21.94 -4.05
CA THR A 380 -21.87 22.25 -2.60
C THR A 380 -21.51 23.70 -2.28
N GLY A 381 -20.95 24.44 -3.24
CA GLY A 381 -20.64 25.86 -3.10
C GLY A 381 -19.36 26.17 -2.30
N SER A 382 -18.44 25.21 -2.17
CA SER A 382 -17.17 25.38 -1.46
C SER A 382 -15.99 25.43 -2.43
N PHE A 383 -15.18 26.49 -2.36
CA PHE A 383 -13.96 26.64 -3.15
C PHE A 383 -12.85 27.24 -2.28
N PHE A 384 -11.75 26.51 -2.07
CA PHE A 384 -10.65 26.91 -1.17
C PHE A 384 -11.11 27.25 0.26
N GLY A 385 -12.12 26.54 0.78
CA GLY A 385 -12.70 26.84 2.09
C GLY A 385 -13.45 28.18 2.17
N ILE A 386 -13.73 28.81 1.02
CA ILE A 386 -14.61 29.97 0.91
C ILE A 386 -15.96 29.46 0.41
N ALA A 387 -17.03 29.81 1.13
CA ALA A 387 -18.38 29.65 0.61
C ALA A 387 -18.54 30.65 -0.55
N LEU A 388 -18.66 30.17 -1.79
CA LEU A 388 -18.84 31.03 -2.95
C LEU A 388 -20.14 31.82 -2.79
N ALA A 389 -20.03 33.08 -2.39
CA ALA A 389 -21.10 34.07 -2.51
C ALA A 389 -21.07 34.64 -3.94
N ASP A 390 -22.25 34.62 -4.57
CA ASP A 390 -22.63 35.38 -5.78
C ASP A 390 -22.11 34.94 -7.15
N VAL A 391 -22.52 33.73 -7.61
CA VAL A 391 -22.66 33.46 -9.05
C VAL A 391 -24.15 33.23 -9.38
N PRO A 392 -24.82 34.13 -10.14
CA PRO A 392 -26.27 34.09 -10.40
C PRO A 392 -26.79 32.80 -11.06
N ALA A 393 -25.94 32.03 -11.74
CA ALA A 393 -26.31 30.80 -12.44
C ALA A 393 -26.48 29.57 -11.51
N LEU A 394 -25.97 29.62 -10.27
CA LEU A 394 -25.92 28.47 -9.36
C LEU A 394 -26.83 28.61 -8.12
N SER A 395 -27.51 29.73 -7.95
CA SER A 395 -28.31 30.05 -6.74
C SER A 395 -29.43 29.04 -6.46
N LYS A 396 -30.11 28.52 -7.50
CA LYS A 396 -31.21 27.54 -7.35
C LYS A 396 -30.76 26.14 -6.91
N VAL A 397 -29.53 25.73 -7.23
CA VAL A 397 -28.95 24.46 -6.76
C VAL A 397 -28.33 24.63 -5.37
N LYS A 398 -27.78 25.83 -5.11
CA LYS A 398 -27.19 26.24 -3.85
C LYS A 398 -28.20 26.28 -2.70
N ASP A 399 -29.41 26.83 -2.89
CA ASP A 399 -30.44 26.87 -1.84
C ASP A 399 -30.92 25.48 -1.39
N TYR A 400 -30.74 24.45 -2.23
CA TYR A 400 -31.03 23.06 -1.87
C TYR A 400 -29.84 22.33 -1.21
N PHE A 401 -28.59 22.70 -1.53
CA PHE A 401 -27.38 22.04 -1.03
C PHE A 401 -26.71 22.70 0.19
N VAL A 402 -27.06 23.95 0.51
CA VAL A 402 -26.43 24.73 1.60
C VAL A 402 -26.97 24.38 2.99
N SER A 403 -28.18 23.85 3.10
CA SER A 403 -28.70 23.37 4.40
C SER A 403 -27.96 22.10 4.80
N SER A 404 -27.22 22.11 5.91
CA SER A 404 -26.52 20.94 6.48
C SER A 404 -27.40 19.68 6.55
N ASP A 405 -28.71 19.85 6.74
CA ASP A 405 -29.70 18.77 6.79
C ASP A 405 -29.94 18.09 5.43
N ASN A 406 -29.85 18.85 4.33
CA ASN A 406 -30.06 18.32 2.97
C ASN A 406 -28.87 17.49 2.50
N LEU A 407 -27.64 17.88 2.85
CA LEU A 407 -26.43 17.13 2.48
C LEU A 407 -26.29 15.82 3.27
N MET A 408 -26.72 15.81 4.54
CA MET A 408 -26.87 14.58 5.32
C MET A 408 -27.93 13.65 4.69
N THR A 409 -29.12 14.19 4.37
CA THR A 409 -30.20 13.43 3.71
C THR A 409 -29.76 12.85 2.38
N PHE A 410 -29.03 13.64 1.57
CA PHE A 410 -28.47 13.21 0.30
C PHE A 410 -27.48 12.04 0.46
N SER A 411 -26.62 12.09 1.47
CA SER A 411 -25.65 11.02 1.77
C SER A 411 -26.35 9.71 2.16
N ILE A 412 -27.41 9.80 2.98
CA ILE A 412 -28.24 8.64 3.35
C ILE A 412 -28.94 8.05 2.13
N VAL A 413 -29.51 8.90 1.26
CA VAL A 413 -30.20 8.45 0.04
C VAL A 413 -29.23 7.74 -0.90
N ILE A 414 -28.03 8.27 -1.15
CA ILE A 414 -27.04 7.59 -2.00
C ILE A 414 -26.61 6.27 -1.36
N GLY A 415 -26.40 6.25 -0.03
CA GLY A 415 -26.07 5.02 0.69
C GLY A 415 -27.14 3.93 0.51
N LEU A 416 -28.41 4.31 0.65
CA LEU A 416 -29.55 3.42 0.44
C LEU A 416 -29.63 2.91 -1.00
N VAL A 417 -29.39 3.79 -1.99
CA VAL A 417 -29.30 3.40 -3.41
C VAL A 417 -28.17 2.39 -3.64
N GLN A 418 -27.00 2.61 -3.04
CA GLN A 418 -25.88 1.67 -3.18
C GLN A 418 -26.17 0.33 -2.49
N ILE A 419 -26.82 0.31 -1.33
CA ILE A 419 -27.19 -0.93 -0.64
C ILE A 419 -28.22 -1.73 -1.47
N ILE A 420 -29.24 -1.06 -2.01
CA ILE A 420 -30.23 -1.68 -2.92
C ILE A 420 -29.52 -2.26 -4.14
N PHE A 421 -28.58 -1.50 -4.71
CA PHE A 421 -27.78 -1.96 -5.85
C PHE A 421 -26.92 -3.19 -5.50
N GLY A 422 -26.23 -3.18 -4.34
CA GLY A 422 -25.47 -4.34 -3.85
C GLY A 422 -26.34 -5.57 -3.66
N LYS A 423 -27.51 -5.44 -3.02
CA LYS A 423 -28.46 -6.56 -2.84
C LYS A 423 -29.02 -7.08 -4.16
N THR A 424 -29.20 -6.19 -5.14
CA THR A 424 -29.60 -6.58 -6.50
C THR A 424 -28.51 -7.43 -7.16
N VAL A 425 -27.25 -7.02 -7.03
CA VAL A 425 -26.10 -7.80 -7.52
C VAL A 425 -26.04 -9.17 -6.86
N ALA A 426 -26.24 -9.25 -5.54
CA ALA A 426 -26.32 -10.53 -4.82
C ALA A 426 -27.44 -11.44 -5.35
N ALA A 427 -28.63 -10.88 -5.61
CA ALA A 427 -29.76 -11.63 -6.15
C ALA A 427 -29.47 -12.20 -7.55
N PHE A 428 -28.86 -11.41 -8.43
CA PHE A 428 -28.41 -11.86 -9.75
C PHE A 428 -27.29 -12.91 -9.65
N LYS A 429 -26.36 -12.75 -8.70
CA LYS A 429 -25.28 -13.71 -8.45
C LYS A 429 -25.84 -15.07 -8.06
N MET A 430 -26.77 -15.09 -7.12
CA MET A 430 -27.41 -16.31 -6.65
C MET A 430 -28.26 -16.98 -7.75
N LYS A 431 -28.88 -16.20 -8.63
CA LYS A 431 -29.56 -16.71 -9.83
C LYS A 431 -28.60 -17.43 -10.78
N ALA A 432 -27.41 -16.84 -11.00
CA ALA A 432 -26.40 -17.39 -11.89
C ALA A 432 -25.75 -18.66 -11.31
N GLN A 433 -25.49 -18.72 -10.01
CA GLN A 433 -24.80 -19.85 -9.35
C GLN A 433 -25.74 -21.02 -9.00
N LYS A 434 -26.91 -20.75 -8.42
CA LYS A 434 -27.80 -21.77 -7.82
C LYS A 434 -29.14 -21.90 -8.53
N GLY A 435 -29.36 -21.14 -9.60
CA GLY A 435 -30.60 -21.14 -10.38
C GLY A 435 -31.74 -20.29 -9.79
N VAL A 436 -32.86 -20.24 -10.51
CA VAL A 436 -33.97 -19.30 -10.26
C VAL A 436 -34.67 -19.55 -8.92
N LYS A 437 -34.78 -20.82 -8.49
CA LYS A 437 -35.53 -21.22 -7.29
C LYS A 437 -34.95 -20.63 -6.00
N TYR A 438 -33.62 -20.57 -5.90
CA TYR A 438 -32.93 -20.02 -4.73
C TYR A 438 -32.90 -18.48 -4.76
N SER A 439 -32.96 -17.87 -5.95
CA SER A 439 -32.86 -16.41 -6.12
C SER A 439 -34.12 -15.62 -5.71
N ILE A 440 -35.28 -16.28 -5.55
CA ILE A 440 -36.56 -15.63 -5.21
C ILE A 440 -36.47 -14.84 -3.89
N ALA A 441 -35.84 -15.40 -2.86
CA ALA A 441 -35.73 -14.74 -1.56
C ALA A 441 -34.84 -13.48 -1.58
N PRO A 442 -33.62 -13.48 -2.17
CA PRO A 442 -32.84 -12.26 -2.38
C PRO A 442 -33.59 -11.19 -3.19
N PHE A 443 -34.30 -11.56 -4.26
CA PHE A 443 -35.10 -10.60 -5.03
C PHE A 443 -36.22 -10.00 -4.20
N ALA A 444 -36.92 -10.83 -3.40
CA ALA A 444 -37.96 -10.34 -2.51
C ALA A 444 -37.42 -9.32 -1.50
N TRP A 445 -36.22 -9.54 -0.94
CA TRP A 445 -35.56 -8.57 -0.07
C TRP A 445 -35.23 -7.25 -0.77
N VAL A 446 -34.80 -7.27 -2.03
CA VAL A 446 -34.58 -6.05 -2.83
C VAL A 446 -35.87 -5.24 -2.95
N PHE A 447 -37.00 -5.91 -3.25
CA PHE A 447 -38.30 -5.25 -3.34
C PHE A 447 -38.76 -4.69 -1.99
N VAL A 448 -38.57 -5.43 -0.89
CA VAL A 448 -38.89 -4.97 0.47
C VAL A 448 -38.10 -3.70 0.82
N ILE A 449 -36.78 -3.72 0.62
CA ILE A 449 -35.91 -2.58 0.93
C ILE A 449 -36.29 -1.39 0.06
N THR A 450 -36.53 -1.61 -1.24
CA THR A 450 -36.92 -0.53 -2.17
C THR A 450 -38.27 0.07 -1.79
N ALA A 451 -39.25 -0.75 -1.43
CA ALA A 451 -40.58 -0.28 -1.02
C ALA A 451 -40.54 0.52 0.29
N LEU A 452 -39.76 0.07 1.28
CA LEU A 452 -39.54 0.81 2.52
C LEU A 452 -38.75 2.11 2.27
N ALA A 453 -37.73 2.06 1.42
CA ALA A 453 -36.95 3.22 1.00
C ALA A 453 -37.82 4.30 0.36
N LEU A 454 -38.76 3.93 -0.51
CA LEU A 454 -39.69 4.88 -1.13
C LEU A 454 -40.75 5.38 -0.13
N ALA A 455 -41.25 4.52 0.76
CA ALA A 455 -42.26 4.89 1.74
C ALA A 455 -41.75 5.88 2.81
N PHE A 456 -40.47 5.79 3.19
CA PHE A 456 -39.86 6.62 4.24
C PHE A 456 -38.89 7.69 3.70
N GLY A 457 -38.20 7.43 2.59
CA GLY A 457 -37.21 8.33 2.01
C GLY A 457 -37.79 9.50 1.19
N LEU A 458 -38.91 9.29 0.49
CA LEU A 458 -39.58 10.37 -0.27
C LEU A 458 -40.16 11.47 0.64
N PRO A 459 -40.82 11.15 1.78
CA PRO A 459 -41.22 12.15 2.77
C PRO A 459 -40.06 12.96 3.36
N MET A 460 -38.86 12.37 3.48
CA MET A 460 -37.66 13.06 3.99
C MET A 460 -37.08 14.08 2.99
N LEU A 461 -37.46 13.99 1.70
CA LEU A 461 -37.06 14.91 0.63
C LEU A 461 -38.11 16.00 0.34
N ASN A 462 -39.06 16.24 1.26
CA ASN A 462 -40.17 17.19 1.10
C ASN A 462 -41.09 16.94 -0.11
N LEU A 463 -41.08 15.72 -0.69
CA LEU A 463 -42.02 15.33 -1.73
C LEU A 463 -43.27 14.73 -1.06
N GLN A 464 -44.38 15.47 -1.08
CA GLN A 464 -45.66 14.99 -0.56
C GLN A 464 -46.21 13.86 -1.46
N LEU A 465 -46.08 12.63 -0.99
CA LEU A 465 -46.75 11.48 -1.60
C LEU A 465 -48.20 11.41 -1.11
N PRO A 466 -49.17 11.12 -1.99
CA PRO A 466 -50.52 10.76 -1.57
C PRO A 466 -50.49 9.55 -0.62
N GLU A 467 -51.28 9.56 0.45
CA GLU A 467 -51.32 8.46 1.44
C GLU A 467 -51.59 7.09 0.80
N THR A 468 -52.36 7.06 -0.30
CA THR A 468 -52.62 5.85 -1.09
C THR A 468 -51.34 5.21 -1.61
N VAL A 469 -50.37 6.00 -2.06
CA VAL A 469 -49.11 5.50 -2.62
C VAL A 469 -48.23 4.89 -1.52
N LYS A 470 -48.20 5.51 -0.34
CA LYS A 470 -47.48 5.00 0.83
C LYS A 470 -48.04 3.65 1.29
N THR A 471 -49.37 3.51 1.34
CA THR A 471 -50.05 2.26 1.71
C THR A 471 -49.79 1.15 0.69
N VAL A 472 -49.74 1.47 -0.61
CA VAL A 472 -49.39 0.51 -1.66
C VAL A 472 -47.94 0.01 -1.51
N PHE A 473 -46.98 0.89 -1.24
CA PHE A 473 -45.59 0.48 -1.00
C PHE A 473 -45.45 -0.39 0.25
N ILE A 474 -46.14 -0.05 1.34
CA ILE A 474 -46.15 -0.88 2.55
C ILE A 474 -46.77 -2.26 2.24
N GLY A 475 -47.86 -2.31 1.47
CA GLY A 475 -48.47 -3.58 1.03
C GLY A 475 -47.50 -4.45 0.21
N ILE A 476 -46.74 -3.86 -0.71
CA ILE A 476 -45.70 -4.54 -1.49
C ILE A 476 -44.58 -5.05 -0.56
N ALA A 477 -44.18 -4.28 0.44
CA ALA A 477 -43.17 -4.70 1.41
C ALA A 477 -43.65 -5.89 2.26
N VAL A 478 -44.93 -5.91 2.67
CA VAL A 478 -45.51 -7.04 3.41
C VAL A 478 -45.55 -8.29 2.53
N ILE A 479 -45.99 -8.18 1.27
CA ILE A 479 -46.00 -9.30 0.32
C ILE A 479 -44.57 -9.82 0.07
N GLY A 480 -43.61 -8.92 -0.14
CA GLY A 480 -42.21 -9.26 -0.32
C GLY A 480 -41.61 -9.97 0.90
N LEU A 481 -41.96 -9.54 2.12
CA LEU A 481 -41.57 -10.23 3.34
C LEU A 481 -42.16 -11.65 3.37
N VAL A 482 -43.46 -11.81 3.12
CA VAL A 482 -44.12 -13.13 3.09
C VAL A 482 -43.43 -14.08 2.10
N VAL A 483 -43.09 -13.59 0.91
CA VAL A 483 -42.35 -14.38 -0.09
C VAL A 483 -40.94 -14.74 0.40
N ALA A 484 -40.22 -13.79 1.01
CA ALA A 484 -38.90 -14.04 1.57
C ALA A 484 -38.93 -15.09 2.70
N TYR A 485 -39.95 -15.04 3.58
CA TYR A 485 -40.15 -16.00 4.67
C TYR A 485 -40.45 -17.43 4.16
N LEU A 486 -41.21 -17.57 3.08
CA LEU A 486 -41.60 -18.87 2.55
C LEU A 486 -40.51 -19.52 1.67
N TYR A 487 -39.76 -18.72 0.90
CA TYR A 487 -38.82 -19.21 -0.12
C TYR A 487 -37.33 -19.13 0.26
N ASN A 488 -37.00 -18.81 1.51
CA ASN A 488 -35.61 -18.73 2.00
C ASN A 488 -34.80 -20.05 1.84
N SER A 489 -35.48 -21.19 1.88
CA SER A 489 -34.87 -22.51 1.66
C SER A 489 -35.90 -23.47 1.05
N PRO A 490 -35.89 -23.65 -0.29
CA PRO A 490 -36.82 -24.55 -0.94
C PRO A 490 -36.50 -26.01 -0.60
N GLY A 491 -37.13 -26.56 0.45
CA GLY A 491 -37.00 -27.97 0.85
C GLY A 491 -36.99 -28.28 2.35
N LYS A 492 -37.10 -27.30 3.25
CA LYS A 492 -37.20 -27.52 4.71
C LYS A 492 -38.62 -27.22 5.23
N ASN A 493 -38.96 -27.79 6.40
CA ASN A 493 -40.26 -27.61 7.06
C ASN A 493 -40.64 -26.12 7.19
N ILE A 494 -41.92 -25.79 6.94
CA ILE A 494 -42.47 -24.42 6.97
C ILE A 494 -42.14 -23.69 8.28
N PHE A 495 -42.17 -24.39 9.42
CA PHE A 495 -41.84 -23.80 10.73
C PHE A 495 -40.36 -23.42 10.87
N LEU A 496 -39.45 -24.22 10.31
CA LEU A 496 -38.02 -23.92 10.30
C LEU A 496 -37.70 -22.79 9.31
N ASN A 497 -38.39 -22.73 8.18
CA ASN A 497 -38.31 -21.60 7.24
C ASN A 497 -38.82 -20.29 7.87
N PHE A 498 -39.90 -20.35 8.66
CA PHE A 498 -40.41 -19.21 9.41
C PHE A 498 -39.40 -18.70 10.46
N GLY A 499 -38.84 -19.60 11.29
CA GLY A 499 -37.84 -19.24 12.29
C GLY A 499 -36.55 -18.67 11.69
N THR A 500 -36.03 -19.31 10.64
CA THR A 500 -34.84 -18.81 9.91
C THR A 500 -35.13 -17.51 9.17
N GLY A 501 -36.34 -17.33 8.62
CA GLY A 501 -36.77 -16.08 8.02
C GLY A 501 -36.86 -14.93 9.03
N LEU A 502 -37.28 -15.20 10.28
CA LEU A 502 -37.40 -14.17 11.31
C LEU A 502 -36.01 -13.71 11.77
N TRP A 503 -35.11 -14.68 11.97
CA TRP A 503 -33.71 -14.41 12.25
C TRP A 503 -33.02 -13.62 11.12
N ASN A 504 -33.25 -14.03 9.86
CA ASN A 504 -32.72 -13.31 8.70
C ASN A 504 -33.30 -11.89 8.59
N THR A 505 -34.58 -11.71 8.92
CA THR A 505 -35.21 -10.38 8.96
C THR A 505 -34.58 -9.48 10.02
N TYR A 506 -34.34 -10.02 11.21
CA TYR A 506 -33.65 -9.29 12.28
C TYR A 506 -32.22 -8.89 11.87
N ASN A 507 -31.44 -9.84 11.33
CA ASN A 507 -30.07 -9.56 10.87
C ASN A 507 -30.05 -8.58 9.70
N MET A 508 -31.01 -8.69 8.77
CA MET A 508 -31.12 -7.79 7.62
C MET A 508 -31.52 -6.38 8.06
N ALA A 509 -32.53 -6.25 8.95
CA ALA A 509 -32.99 -4.96 9.43
C ALA A 509 -31.92 -4.24 10.27
N SER A 510 -31.31 -4.94 11.23
CA SER A 510 -30.22 -4.39 12.04
C SER A 510 -28.99 -4.05 11.19
N GLY A 511 -28.63 -4.92 10.25
CA GLY A 511 -27.55 -4.69 9.29
C GLY A 511 -27.80 -3.49 8.38
N LEU A 512 -28.98 -3.39 7.78
CA LEU A 512 -29.37 -2.30 6.88
C LEU A 512 -29.35 -0.94 7.59
N LEU A 513 -29.84 -0.88 8.83
CA LEU A 513 -29.79 0.35 9.63
C LEU A 513 -28.35 0.77 9.92
N GLY A 514 -27.50 -0.16 10.35
CA GLY A 514 -26.08 0.12 10.59
C GLY A 514 -25.34 0.55 9.33
N ASP A 515 -25.58 -0.14 8.22
CA ASP A 515 -24.95 0.14 6.93
C ASP A 515 -25.41 1.52 6.40
N THR A 516 -26.72 1.84 6.50
CA THR A 516 -27.27 3.14 6.06
C THR A 516 -26.74 4.30 6.90
N LEU A 517 -26.68 4.15 8.22
CA LEU A 517 -26.11 5.17 9.12
C LEU A 517 -24.61 5.42 8.88
N SER A 518 -23.88 4.42 8.40
CA SER A 518 -22.45 4.56 8.05
C SER A 518 -22.21 5.61 6.97
N TYR A 519 -23.17 5.83 6.05
CA TYR A 519 -23.05 6.83 4.97
C TYR A 519 -23.16 8.28 5.45
N ILE A 520 -23.64 8.54 6.67
CA ILE A 520 -23.59 9.88 7.28
C ILE A 520 -22.14 10.40 7.32
N ARG A 521 -21.17 9.49 7.38
CA ARG A 521 -19.76 9.84 7.39
C ARG A 521 -19.31 10.57 6.12
N LEU A 522 -19.89 10.28 4.95
CA LEU A 522 -19.57 10.98 3.70
C LEU A 522 -19.79 12.48 3.85
N PHE A 523 -20.92 12.85 4.44
CA PHE A 523 -21.27 14.23 4.75
C PHE A 523 -20.34 14.84 5.80
N ALA A 524 -20.14 14.15 6.93
CA ALA A 524 -19.34 14.68 8.04
C ALA A 524 -17.90 15.05 7.64
N ILE A 525 -17.27 14.23 6.77
CA ILE A 525 -15.90 14.48 6.29
C ILE A 525 -15.86 15.66 5.32
N GLY A 526 -16.78 15.72 4.35
CA GLY A 526 -16.85 16.83 3.41
C GLY A 526 -17.07 18.16 4.12
N LEU A 527 -17.96 18.19 5.11
CA LEU A 527 -18.21 19.35 5.95
C LEU A 527 -16.97 19.74 6.77
N THR A 528 -16.28 18.77 7.38
CA THR A 528 -15.06 19.03 8.17
C THR A 528 -13.95 19.66 7.32
N GLY A 529 -13.75 19.18 6.09
CA GLY A 529 -12.76 19.74 5.18
C GLY A 529 -13.05 21.19 4.78
N ALA A 530 -14.33 21.51 4.54
CA ALA A 530 -14.78 22.86 4.25
C ALA A 530 -14.63 23.79 5.47
N ILE A 531 -15.06 23.35 6.66
CA ILE A 531 -14.91 24.11 7.92
C ILE A 531 -13.45 24.36 8.22
N LEU A 532 -12.58 23.35 8.12
CA LEU A 532 -11.16 23.48 8.41
C LEU A 532 -10.47 24.45 7.43
N GLY A 533 -10.87 24.43 6.16
CA GLY A 533 -10.43 25.44 5.18
C GLY A 533 -10.85 26.86 5.57
N GLY A 534 -12.10 27.03 6.00
CA GLY A 534 -12.61 28.29 6.51
C GLY A 534 -11.87 28.78 7.76
N VAL A 535 -11.53 27.89 8.68
CA VAL A 535 -10.76 28.23 9.90
C VAL A 535 -9.34 28.70 9.54
N PHE A 536 -8.67 28.07 8.57
CA PHE A 536 -7.36 28.55 8.10
C PHE A 536 -7.45 29.92 7.43
N ASN A 537 -8.52 30.17 6.68
CA ASN A 537 -8.78 31.49 6.09
C ASN A 537 -8.97 32.57 7.17
N GLN A 538 -9.80 32.29 8.18
CA GLN A 538 -10.02 33.19 9.32
C GLN A 538 -8.73 33.43 10.10
N LEU A 539 -8.00 32.36 10.46
CA LEU A 539 -6.71 32.46 11.14
C LEU A 539 -5.71 33.35 10.39
N ALA A 540 -5.63 33.21 9.06
CA ALA A 540 -4.72 34.01 8.25
C ALA A 540 -5.11 35.49 8.21
N VAL A 541 -6.40 35.80 8.21
CA VAL A 541 -6.90 37.19 8.26
C VAL A 541 -6.65 37.77 9.66
N ASP A 542 -7.18 37.13 10.70
CA ASP A 542 -7.16 37.62 12.09
C ASP A 542 -5.74 37.84 12.61
N MET A 543 -4.80 36.95 12.29
CA MET A 543 -3.40 37.08 12.71
C MET A 543 -2.62 38.17 11.97
N THR A 544 -3.14 38.68 10.84
CA THR A 544 -2.40 39.63 9.97
C THR A 544 -3.04 41.01 9.85
N GLU A 545 -4.21 41.24 10.47
CA GLU A 545 -4.92 42.52 10.44
C GLU A 545 -4.10 43.70 11.02
N GLY A 546 -3.20 43.44 11.97
CA GLY A 546 -2.39 44.48 12.64
C GLY A 546 -1.03 44.79 12.00
N MET A 547 -0.68 44.20 10.85
CA MET A 547 0.68 44.22 10.29
C MET A 547 0.82 45.17 9.08
N ASN A 548 2.02 45.71 8.85
CA ASN A 548 2.35 46.49 7.63
C ASN A 548 2.01 45.70 6.35
N ILE A 549 1.52 46.37 5.30
CA ILE A 549 1.02 45.76 4.05
C ILE A 549 1.94 44.68 3.47
N VAL A 550 3.25 44.91 3.43
CA VAL A 550 4.22 43.93 2.89
C VAL A 550 4.38 42.72 3.82
N LEU A 551 4.45 42.96 5.13
CA LEU A 551 4.62 41.90 6.13
C LEU A 551 3.33 41.08 6.27
N ARG A 552 2.16 41.73 6.19
CA ARG A 552 0.84 41.11 6.11
C ARG A 552 0.76 40.14 4.94
N ALA A 553 1.15 40.57 3.74
CA ALA A 553 1.10 39.71 2.55
C ALA A 553 1.99 38.47 2.68
N VAL A 554 3.22 38.62 3.20
CA VAL A 554 4.16 37.50 3.37
C VAL A 554 3.68 36.52 4.43
N CYS A 555 3.26 37.00 5.60
CA CYS A 555 2.77 36.14 6.69
C CYS A 555 1.45 35.46 6.34
N MET A 556 0.52 36.18 5.71
CA MET A 556 -0.76 35.61 5.25
C MET A 556 -0.53 34.51 4.21
N LEU A 557 0.35 34.73 3.24
CA LEU A 557 0.68 33.73 2.22
C LEU A 557 1.28 32.47 2.84
N LEU A 558 2.18 32.61 3.83
CA LEU A 558 2.79 31.47 4.52
C LEU A 558 1.75 30.66 5.30
N ILE A 559 0.89 31.34 6.09
CA ILE A 559 -0.16 30.68 6.88
C ILE A 559 -1.16 29.96 5.96
N LEU A 560 -1.62 30.61 4.88
CA LEU A 560 -2.53 30.00 3.92
C LEU A 560 -1.89 28.82 3.19
N LEU A 561 -0.63 28.96 2.74
CA LEU A 561 0.07 27.89 2.03
C LEU A 561 0.22 26.65 2.92
N VAL A 562 0.64 26.82 4.17
CA VAL A 562 0.81 25.70 5.11
C VAL A 562 -0.55 25.13 5.52
N GLY A 563 -1.51 25.99 5.89
CA GLY A 563 -2.85 25.60 6.32
C GLY A 563 -3.60 24.83 5.24
N HIS A 564 -3.66 25.36 4.02
CA HIS A 564 -4.29 24.66 2.91
C HIS A 564 -3.52 23.41 2.47
N ALA A 565 -2.18 23.38 2.53
CA ALA A 565 -1.43 22.17 2.23
C ALA A 565 -1.78 21.03 3.22
N ILE A 566 -1.88 21.34 4.52
CA ILE A 566 -2.33 20.39 5.54
C ILE A 566 -3.78 19.97 5.27
N ASN A 567 -4.67 20.93 5.00
CA ASN A 567 -6.08 20.63 4.76
C ASN A 567 -6.27 19.73 3.53
N ILE A 568 -5.59 20.01 2.42
CA ILE A 568 -5.61 19.18 1.20
C ILE A 568 -5.09 17.78 1.52
N GLY A 569 -3.98 17.65 2.26
CA GLY A 569 -3.42 16.37 2.65
C GLY A 569 -4.40 15.52 3.45
N LEU A 570 -4.99 16.10 4.50
CA LEU A 570 -5.98 15.43 5.35
C LEU A 570 -7.25 15.08 4.56
N CYS A 571 -7.81 16.03 3.80
CA CYS A 571 -9.01 15.80 2.99
C CYS A 571 -8.79 14.71 1.95
N THR A 572 -7.62 14.65 1.30
CA THR A 572 -7.30 13.61 0.31
C THR A 572 -7.23 12.23 0.95
N ILE A 573 -6.58 12.09 2.11
CA ILE A 573 -6.48 10.80 2.80
C ILE A 573 -7.87 10.35 3.27
N SER A 574 -8.62 11.25 3.92
CA SER A 574 -9.97 10.96 4.41
C SER A 574 -10.94 10.62 3.27
N SER A 575 -10.90 11.37 2.16
CA SER A 575 -11.78 11.14 1.01
C SER A 575 -11.43 9.88 0.20
N LEU A 576 -10.25 9.29 0.38
CA LEU A 576 -9.92 7.97 -0.17
C LEU A 576 -10.33 6.85 0.78
N VAL A 577 -9.90 6.91 2.05
CA VAL A 577 -10.03 5.80 3.00
C VAL A 577 -11.50 5.53 3.35
N HIS A 578 -12.30 6.58 3.52
CA HIS A 578 -13.69 6.40 3.95
C HIS A 578 -14.59 5.80 2.85
N PRO A 579 -14.54 6.23 1.59
CA PRO A 579 -15.21 5.53 0.49
C PRO A 579 -14.70 4.11 0.27
N LEU A 580 -13.40 3.85 0.45
CA LEU A 580 -12.87 2.47 0.40
C LEU A 580 -13.53 1.58 1.45
N ARG A 581 -13.65 2.08 2.69
CA ARG A 581 -14.38 1.36 3.75
C ARG A 581 -15.82 1.08 3.34
N LEU A 582 -16.55 2.10 2.85
CA LEU A 582 -17.93 1.96 2.39
C LEU A 582 -18.09 0.87 1.32
N ILE A 583 -17.10 0.72 0.44
CA ILE A 583 -17.13 -0.31 -0.58
C ILE A 583 -16.83 -1.70 0.02
N PHE A 584 -15.83 -1.80 0.89
CA PHE A 584 -15.37 -3.09 1.41
C PHE A 584 -16.28 -3.67 2.48
N VAL A 585 -16.82 -2.83 3.37
CA VAL A 585 -17.58 -3.28 4.53
C VAL A 585 -19.08 -3.21 4.24
N GLU A 586 -19.56 -2.22 3.52
CA GLU A 586 -20.99 -2.03 3.25
C GLU A 586 -21.37 -2.61 1.88
N TYR A 587 -20.73 -2.22 0.77
CA TYR A 587 -21.10 -2.73 -0.56
C TYR A 587 -20.77 -4.21 -0.76
N TYR A 588 -19.55 -4.68 -0.50
CA TYR A 588 -19.17 -6.09 -0.69
C TYR A 588 -19.95 -7.04 0.22
N LYS A 589 -20.21 -6.64 1.47
CA LYS A 589 -21.09 -7.38 2.37
C LYS A 589 -22.52 -7.48 1.81
N ASN A 590 -23.08 -6.38 1.32
CA ASN A 590 -24.44 -6.38 0.77
C ASN A 590 -24.56 -7.07 -0.60
N ALA A 591 -23.47 -7.08 -1.38
CA ALA A 591 -23.32 -7.83 -2.62
C ALA A 591 -22.99 -9.33 -2.39
N GLU A 592 -22.81 -9.74 -1.12
CA GLU A 592 -22.42 -11.10 -0.72
C GLU A 592 -21.13 -11.56 -1.42
N PHE A 593 -20.15 -10.69 -1.56
CA PHE A 593 -18.90 -11.00 -2.24
C PHE A 593 -18.08 -12.01 -1.42
N GLU A 594 -17.80 -13.18 -1.99
CA GLU A 594 -17.03 -14.25 -1.36
C GLU A 594 -15.53 -14.04 -1.58
N GLY A 595 -15.15 -13.62 -2.79
CA GLY A 595 -13.76 -13.41 -3.19
C GLY A 595 -12.88 -14.66 -3.03
N GLY A 596 -11.56 -14.46 -3.17
CA GLY A 596 -10.58 -15.54 -3.03
C GLY A 596 -10.11 -16.12 -4.37
N GLY A 597 -10.43 -15.47 -5.48
CA GLY A 597 -10.00 -15.90 -6.81
C GLY A 597 -8.48 -15.76 -7.01
N LYS A 598 -7.94 -16.62 -7.87
CA LYS A 598 -6.53 -16.60 -8.23
C LYS A 598 -6.30 -15.75 -9.48
N GLU A 599 -5.27 -14.91 -9.50
CA GLU A 599 -4.93 -14.10 -10.68
C GLU A 599 -4.42 -15.00 -11.82
N TYR A 600 -4.92 -14.76 -13.03
CA TYR A 600 -4.42 -15.43 -14.23
C TYR A 600 -2.97 -15.03 -14.55
N ARG A 601 -2.07 -16.00 -14.45
CA ARG A 601 -0.64 -15.86 -14.73
C ARG A 601 -0.21 -16.91 -15.75
N PRO A 602 -0.25 -16.59 -17.06
CA PRO A 602 0.11 -17.58 -18.06
C PRO A 602 1.59 -17.94 -17.96
N PHE A 603 1.91 -19.17 -18.31
CA PHE A 603 3.26 -19.67 -18.47
C PHE A 603 3.88 -19.06 -19.73
N LYS A 604 4.64 -17.99 -19.55
CA LYS A 604 5.32 -17.26 -20.62
C LYS A 604 6.73 -16.86 -20.20
N LYS A 605 7.56 -16.50 -21.17
CA LYS A 605 8.88 -15.91 -20.93
C LYS A 605 8.71 -14.50 -20.33
N ALA A 606 9.45 -14.22 -19.25
CA ALA A 606 9.40 -12.99 -18.46
C ALA A 606 10.00 -11.76 -19.19
#